data_AF-A0A496X4W5-F1
#
_entry.id   AF-A0A496X4W5-F1
#
_cell.length_a   1.000
_cell.length_b   1.000
_cell.length_c   1.000
_cell.angle_alpha   90.00
_cell.angle_beta   90.00
_cell.angle_gamma   90.00
#
_symmetry.space_group_name_H-M   'P 1'
#
loop_
_entity.id
_entity.type
_entity.pdbx_description
1 polymer ?
#
loop_
_entity_poly.entity_id
_entity_poly.type
_entity_poly.pdbx_seq_one_letter_code
_entity_poly.pdbx_strand_id
1 'polypeptide(L)'
;MVKRRRKPSFKLLTNAPLWLLIQQLILCGWSPQQISRRLNAYYPNQASKRVSHETIYRTIYALPRGSLRREMIKALRQKHKNRRPRSAGTHRKGPLQNIVSIDQRPAEVDDRQLPGHWEGDLIKGAFNRSAVGTLVERKTRLVALVKMAGCDAQSALRGFR
;
A
#
# COMPACT_ATOMS: atom_id res chain seq x y z
N MET A 1 -7.87 9.64 45.92
CA MET A 1 -6.46 9.61 45.48
C MET A 1 -6.31 8.60 44.34
N VAL A 2 -6.33 9.02 43.08
CA VAL A 2 -6.31 8.10 41.92
C VAL A 2 -4.89 7.55 41.73
N LYS A 3 -4.68 6.26 42.03
CA LYS A 3 -3.42 5.56 41.75
C LYS A 3 -3.12 5.63 40.24
N ARG A 4 -2.14 6.43 39.86
CA ARG A 4 -1.65 6.56 38.48
C ARG A 4 -1.11 5.19 38.03
N ARG A 5 -1.84 4.48 37.16
CA ARG A 5 -1.41 3.20 36.58
C ARG A 5 0.01 3.37 36.01
N ARG A 6 0.96 2.54 36.47
CA ARG A 6 2.33 2.50 35.94
C ARG A 6 2.24 2.33 34.41
N LYS A 7 2.90 3.20 33.65
CA LYS A 7 3.00 3.05 32.19
C LYS A 7 3.60 1.67 31.92
N PRO A 8 2.96 0.81 31.12
CA PRO A 8 3.51 -0.51 30.83
C PRO A 8 4.91 -0.33 30.23
N SER A 9 5.89 -1.04 30.76
CA SER A 9 7.22 -1.11 30.17
C SER A 9 7.06 -1.59 28.73
N PHE A 10 7.57 -0.82 27.77
CA PHE A 10 7.54 -1.23 26.38
C PHE A 10 8.54 -2.38 26.24
N LYS A 11 8.03 -3.62 26.08
CA LYS A 11 8.84 -4.84 25.86
C LYS A 11 9.96 -4.65 24.82
N LEU A 12 9.74 -3.76 23.85
CA LEU A 12 10.71 -3.40 22.82
C LEU A 12 11.86 -2.52 23.34
N LEU A 13 11.58 -1.54 24.20
CA LEU A 13 12.62 -0.65 24.73
C LEU A 13 13.56 -1.37 25.71
N THR A 14 13.11 -2.48 26.29
CA THR A 14 13.94 -3.38 27.12
C THR A 14 14.80 -4.36 26.30
N ASN A 15 14.53 -4.53 25.00
CA ASN A 15 15.27 -5.42 24.10
C ASN A 15 15.90 -4.62 22.96
N ALA A 16 17.04 -3.98 23.25
CA ALA A 16 17.70 -3.05 22.33
C ALA A 16 17.99 -3.64 20.94
N PRO A 17 18.50 -4.89 20.79
CA PRO A 17 18.72 -5.49 19.48
C PRO A 17 17.45 -5.66 18.64
N LEU A 18 16.36 -6.12 19.28
CA LEU A 18 15.08 -6.30 18.61
C LEU A 18 14.49 -4.96 18.16
N TRP A 19 14.62 -3.93 19.01
CA TRP A 19 14.16 -2.59 18.68
C TRP A 19 14.95 -1.97 17.53
N LEU A 20 16.27 -2.16 17.48
CA LEU A 20 17.10 -1.67 16.38
C LEU A 20 16.73 -2.33 15.05
N LEU A 21 16.49 -3.65 15.05
CA LEU A 21 16.02 -4.38 13.87
C LEU A 21 14.67 -3.84 13.38
N ILE A 22 13.72 -3.62 14.29
CA ILE A 22 12.41 -3.05 13.93
C ILE A 22 12.57 -1.64 13.35
N GLN A 23 13.44 -0.80 13.91
CA GLN A 23 13.73 0.52 13.36
C GLN A 23 14.24 0.43 11.92
N GLN A 24 15.24 -0.41 11.66
CA GLN A 24 15.78 -0.62 10.31
C GLN A 24 14.69 -1.09 9.33
N LEU A 25 13.90 -2.09 9.70
CA LEU A 25 12.82 -2.60 8.86
C LEU A 25 11.77 -1.53 8.54
N ILE A 26 11.38 -0.72 9.53
CA ILE A 26 10.46 0.41 9.33
C ILE A 26 11.06 1.43 8.35
N LEU A 27 12.33 1.78 8.51
CA LEU A 27 13.02 2.72 7.61
C LEU A 27 13.17 2.17 6.17
N CYS A 28 13.25 0.84 6.00
CA CYS A 28 13.17 0.17 4.71
C CYS A 28 11.72 0.08 4.15
N GLY A 29 10.73 0.68 4.81
CA GLY A 29 9.34 0.74 4.33
C GLY A 29 8.49 -0.48 4.68
N TRP A 30 8.95 -1.37 5.56
CA TRP A 30 8.14 -2.50 6.01
C TRP A 30 7.01 -2.02 6.93
N SER A 31 5.82 -2.59 6.77
CA SER A 31 4.69 -2.32 7.68
C SER A 31 4.84 -3.07 9.01
N PRO A 32 4.34 -2.53 10.13
CA PRO A 32 4.32 -3.23 11.43
C PRO A 32 3.70 -4.64 11.37
N GLN A 33 2.69 -4.85 10.52
CA GLN A 33 2.06 -6.15 10.29
C GLN A 33 3.02 -7.13 9.61
N GLN A 34 3.73 -6.69 8.57
CA GLN A 34 4.75 -7.52 7.90
C GLN A 34 5.87 -7.87 8.88
N ILE A 35 6.38 -6.90 9.63
CA ILE A 35 7.45 -7.12 10.62
C ILE A 35 7.03 -8.16 11.65
N SER A 36 5.84 -8.00 12.26
CA SER A 36 5.30 -8.94 13.25
C SER A 36 5.20 -10.37 12.71
N ARG A 37 4.63 -10.53 11.50
CA ARG A 37 4.48 -11.84 10.86
C ARG A 37 5.83 -12.46 10.49
N ARG A 38 6.76 -11.65 9.99
CA ARG A 38 8.09 -12.10 9.56
C ARG A 38 8.97 -12.50 10.74
N LEU A 39 8.91 -11.77 11.85
CA LEU A 39 9.60 -12.14 13.09
C LEU A 39 9.12 -13.49 13.63
N ASN A 40 7.80 -13.73 13.62
CA ASN A 40 7.24 -15.02 14.04
C ASN A 40 7.69 -16.18 13.12
N ALA A 41 7.81 -15.93 11.81
CA ALA A 41 8.24 -16.93 10.85
C ALA A 41 9.74 -17.26 10.95
N TYR A 42 10.60 -16.26 11.15
CA TYR A 42 12.05 -16.46 11.24
C TYR A 42 12.50 -16.98 12.61
N TYR A 43 11.73 -16.70 13.66
CA TYR A 43 12.09 -17.07 15.03
C TYR A 43 10.95 -17.82 15.73
N PRO A 44 10.50 -18.96 15.19
CA PRO A 44 9.32 -19.67 15.69
C PRO A 44 9.45 -20.07 17.17
N ASN A 45 10.66 -20.44 17.60
CA ASN A 45 10.93 -20.94 18.95
C ASN A 45 11.44 -19.86 19.93
N GLN A 46 11.57 -18.59 19.52
CA GLN A 46 12.07 -17.51 20.39
C GLN A 46 10.93 -16.59 20.80
N ALA A 47 10.30 -16.88 21.94
CA ALA A 47 9.20 -16.06 22.48
C ALA A 47 9.60 -14.60 22.73
N SER A 48 10.88 -14.34 23.02
CA SER A 48 11.44 -13.00 23.21
C SER A 48 11.40 -12.12 21.95
N LYS A 49 11.26 -12.71 20.76
CA LYS A 49 11.14 -12.00 19.47
C LYS A 49 9.70 -11.87 18.97
N ARG A 50 8.72 -12.43 19.71
CA ARG A 50 7.30 -12.32 19.36
C ARG A 50 6.76 -10.95 19.77
N VAL A 51 6.42 -10.14 18.77
CA VAL A 51 5.92 -8.77 18.97
C VAL A 51 4.73 -8.57 18.05
N SER A 52 3.59 -8.14 18.61
CA SER A 52 2.42 -7.77 17.81
C SER A 52 2.65 -6.45 17.09
N HIS A 53 2.03 -6.27 15.91
CA HIS A 53 2.07 -5.01 15.18
C HIS A 53 1.55 -3.83 16.03
N GLU A 54 0.56 -4.07 16.90
CA GLU A 54 0.05 -3.06 17.84
C GLU A 54 1.11 -2.61 18.85
N THR A 55 1.96 -3.54 19.32
CA THR A 55 3.09 -3.20 20.21
C THR A 55 4.10 -2.31 19.49
N ILE A 56 4.37 -2.57 18.22
CA ILE A 56 5.26 -1.75 17.37
C ILE A 56 4.67 -0.34 17.23
N TYR A 57 3.40 -0.22 16.83
CA TYR A 57 2.72 1.08 16.74
C TYR A 57 2.77 1.84 18.05
N ARG A 58 2.37 1.20 19.15
CA ARG A 58 2.34 1.84 20.47
C ARG A 58 3.71 2.33 20.89
N THR A 59 4.77 1.59 20.57
CA THR A 59 6.15 1.98 20.89
C THR A 59 6.58 3.20 20.06
N ILE A 60 6.34 3.19 18.74
CA ILE A 60 6.65 4.33 17.86
C ILE A 60 5.93 5.60 18.32
N TYR A 61 4.65 5.51 18.67
CA TYR A 61 3.87 6.66 19.12
C TYR A 61 4.21 7.13 20.53
N ALA A 62 4.75 6.24 21.37
CA ALA A 62 5.20 6.56 22.72
C ALA A 62 6.62 7.15 22.78
N LEU A 63 7.39 7.12 21.69
CA LEU A 63 8.71 7.74 21.64
C LEU A 63 8.65 9.22 22.03
N PRO A 64 9.69 9.75 22.71
CA PRO A 64 9.87 11.17 22.90
C PRO A 64 9.76 11.93 21.57
N ARG A 65 9.26 13.16 21.63
CA ARG A 65 9.25 14.03 20.44
C ARG A 65 10.70 14.28 20.03
N GLY A 66 11.03 13.95 18.78
CA GLY A 66 12.40 14.01 18.27
C GLY A 66 12.50 13.65 16.79
N SER A 67 13.72 13.66 16.24
CA SER A 67 14.02 13.24 14.86
C SER A 67 13.61 11.79 14.62
N LEU A 68 14.03 10.87 15.50
CA LEU A 68 13.73 9.45 15.38
C LEU A 68 12.22 9.17 15.25
N ARG A 69 11.41 9.74 16.14
CA ARG A 69 9.95 9.58 16.08
C ARG A 69 9.39 10.11 14.76
N ARG A 70 9.86 11.27 14.28
CA ARG A 70 9.40 11.84 13.01
C ARG A 70 9.77 10.96 11.83
N GLU A 71 10.98 10.43 11.79
CA GLU A 71 11.46 9.53 10.73
C GLU A 71 10.68 8.22 10.72
N MET A 72 10.52 7.57 11.87
CA MET A 72 9.73 6.34 11.98
C MET A 72 8.28 6.55 11.54
N ILE A 73 7.62 7.62 11.99
CA ILE A 73 6.25 7.94 11.57
C ILE A 73 6.18 8.26 10.07
N LYS A 74 7.20 8.93 9.51
CA LYS A 74 7.27 9.23 8.07
C LYS A 74 7.40 7.97 7.22
N ALA A 75 8.13 6.97 7.72
CA ALA A 75 8.34 5.70 7.03
C ALA A 75 7.15 4.72 7.16
N LEU A 76 6.22 4.95 8.10
CA LEU A 76 5.00 4.13 8.20
C LEU A 76 4.13 4.26 6.94
N ARG A 77 3.87 3.11 6.30
CA ARG A 77 2.96 2.97 5.14
C ARG A 77 1.57 3.55 5.41
N GLN A 78 1.06 3.34 6.62
CA GLN A 78 -0.15 3.98 7.13
C GLN A 78 0.21 4.87 8.33
N LYS A 79 0.55 6.12 8.04
CA LYS A 79 0.59 7.17 9.05
C LYS A 79 -0.85 7.47 9.47
N HIS A 80 -1.18 7.35 10.77
CA HIS A 80 -2.47 7.76 11.34
C HIS A 80 -2.62 9.30 11.33
N LYS A 81 -2.47 9.92 10.16
CA LYS A 81 -2.35 11.37 9.99
C LYS A 81 -3.72 12.01 9.72
N ASN A 82 -4.75 11.57 10.43
CA ASN A 82 -6.17 11.96 10.33
C ASN A 82 -7.04 10.97 9.52
N ARG A 83 -8.27 10.74 10.01
CA ARG A 83 -9.36 10.17 9.21
C ARG A 83 -9.49 11.04 7.96
N ARG A 84 -9.49 10.43 6.77
CA ARG A 84 -9.86 11.16 5.55
C ARG A 84 -11.27 11.71 5.77
N PRO A 85 -11.51 13.03 5.69
CA PRO A 85 -12.86 13.56 5.77
C PRO A 85 -13.68 12.91 4.66
N ARG A 86 -14.87 12.38 5.00
CA ARG A 86 -15.79 11.77 4.03
C ARG A 86 -16.19 12.74 2.91
N SER A 87 -16.05 14.04 3.15
CA SER A 87 -16.37 15.14 2.24
C SER A 87 -15.21 15.57 1.32
N ALA A 88 -14.10 14.82 1.26
CA ALA A 88 -12.95 15.16 0.40
C ALA A 88 -13.30 15.00 -1.09
N GLY A 89 -14.01 15.99 -1.62
CA GLY A 89 -14.27 16.22 -3.04
C GLY A 89 -15.26 15.24 -3.63
N THR A 90 -16.50 15.69 -3.85
CA THR A 90 -17.28 15.23 -5.01
C THR A 90 -16.34 15.33 -6.22
N HIS A 91 -16.11 14.19 -6.86
CA HIS A 91 -15.30 14.11 -8.07
C HIS A 91 -15.83 15.18 -9.05
N ARG A 92 -15.01 16.18 -9.41
CA ARG A 92 -15.42 17.26 -10.33
C ARG A 92 -15.74 16.75 -11.75
N LYS A 93 -15.34 15.51 -12.04
CA LYS A 93 -15.71 14.80 -13.26
C LYS A 93 -16.88 13.91 -12.91
N GLY A 94 -18.00 14.08 -13.63
CA GLY A 94 -19.12 13.16 -13.57
C GLY A 94 -18.69 11.72 -13.83
N PRO A 95 -19.53 10.73 -13.50
CA PRO A 95 -19.23 9.34 -13.80
C PRO A 95 -18.90 9.18 -15.29
N LEU A 96 -17.98 8.28 -15.60
CA LEU A 96 -17.68 7.93 -16.98
C LEU A 96 -18.98 7.48 -17.65
N GLN A 97 -19.37 8.18 -18.71
CA GLN A 97 -20.63 7.90 -19.41
C GLN A 97 -20.48 6.63 -20.25
N ASN A 98 -21.55 5.85 -20.34
CA ASN A 98 -21.65 4.65 -21.19
C ASN A 98 -20.60 3.56 -20.89
N ILE A 99 -20.16 3.42 -19.64
CA ILE A 99 -19.32 2.29 -19.23
C ILE A 99 -20.20 1.09 -18.91
N VAL A 100 -19.89 -0.04 -19.55
CA VAL A 100 -20.38 -1.37 -19.16
C VAL A 100 -19.64 -1.77 -17.89
N SER A 101 -20.38 -2.10 -16.82
CA SER A 101 -19.74 -2.55 -15.57
C SER A 101 -18.94 -3.82 -15.83
N ILE A 102 -17.81 -3.99 -15.11
CA ILE A 102 -17.05 -5.24 -15.10
C ILE A 102 -17.95 -6.41 -14.65
N ASP A 103 -18.97 -6.14 -13.82
CA ASP A 103 -19.93 -7.15 -13.36
C ASP A 103 -20.82 -7.67 -14.50
N GLN A 104 -20.94 -6.94 -15.61
CA GLN A 104 -21.74 -7.32 -16.77
C GLN A 104 -20.93 -8.11 -17.82
N ARG A 105 -19.66 -8.46 -17.53
CA ARG A 105 -18.85 -9.24 -18.46
C ARG A 105 -19.45 -10.65 -18.66
N PRO A 106 -19.40 -11.20 -19.88
CA PRO A 106 -19.75 -12.60 -20.12
C PRO A 106 -18.90 -13.56 -19.26
N ALA A 107 -19.49 -14.65 -18.79
CA ALA A 107 -18.82 -15.62 -17.91
C ALA A 107 -17.55 -16.21 -18.55
N GLU A 108 -17.52 -16.38 -19.87
CA GLU A 108 -16.35 -16.85 -20.63
C GLU A 108 -15.08 -15.99 -20.44
N VAL A 109 -15.23 -14.70 -20.08
CA VAL A 109 -14.11 -13.78 -19.80
C VAL A 109 -13.47 -14.06 -18.44
N ASP A 110 -14.21 -14.67 -17.52
CA ASP A 110 -13.77 -14.97 -16.15
C ASP A 110 -12.87 -16.18 -16.09
N ASP A 111 -13.23 -17.20 -16.87
CA ASP A 111 -12.54 -18.48 -16.88
C ASP A 111 -11.19 -18.41 -17.59
N ARG A 112 -10.92 -17.32 -18.35
CA ARG A 112 -9.65 -17.05 -19.07
C ARG A 112 -9.23 -18.21 -19.99
N GLN A 113 -10.20 -18.96 -20.51
CA GLN A 113 -9.94 -20.15 -21.34
C GLN A 113 -9.69 -19.81 -22.80
N LEU A 114 -10.13 -18.65 -23.26
CA LEU A 114 -10.02 -18.21 -24.66
C LEU A 114 -9.03 -17.03 -24.79
N PRO A 115 -8.11 -17.08 -25.77
CA PRO A 115 -7.27 -15.93 -26.08
C PRO A 115 -8.08 -14.85 -26.78
N GLY A 116 -7.70 -13.59 -26.59
CA GLY A 116 -8.30 -12.43 -27.27
C GLY A 116 -9.12 -11.53 -26.36
N HIS A 117 -9.23 -11.88 -25.07
CA HIS A 117 -9.76 -10.96 -24.06
C HIS A 117 -8.64 -10.04 -23.60
N TRP A 118 -8.74 -8.75 -23.92
CA TRP A 118 -7.75 -7.73 -23.55
C TRP A 118 -8.28 -6.84 -22.43
N GLU A 119 -7.43 -6.61 -21.44
CA GLU A 119 -7.66 -5.68 -20.33
C GLU A 119 -6.71 -4.49 -20.48
N GLY A 120 -7.26 -3.29 -20.51
CA GLY A 120 -6.50 -2.06 -20.72
C GLY A 120 -6.49 -1.17 -19.49
N ASP A 121 -5.29 -0.83 -19.01
CA ASP A 121 -5.10 0.12 -17.90
C ASP A 121 -4.22 1.30 -18.33
N LEU A 122 -4.36 2.42 -17.61
CA LEU A 122 -3.54 3.62 -17.81
C LEU A 122 -2.71 3.93 -16.56
N ILE A 123 -1.39 3.87 -16.69
CA ILE A 123 -0.46 4.28 -15.65
C ILE A 123 -0.12 5.76 -15.84
N LYS A 124 -0.34 6.56 -14.80
CA LYS A 124 0.00 8.00 -14.79
C LYS A 124 1.17 8.26 -13.86
N GLY A 125 2.17 8.96 -14.38
CA GLY A 125 3.30 9.44 -13.61
C GLY A 125 2.93 10.56 -12.63
N ALA A 126 3.89 10.94 -11.79
CA ALA A 126 3.72 12.01 -10.83
C ALA A 126 3.24 13.31 -11.49
N PHE A 127 2.26 13.97 -10.87
CA PHE A 127 1.67 15.21 -11.36
C PHE A 127 1.08 15.10 -12.79
N ASN A 128 0.70 13.89 -13.24
CA ASN A 128 0.22 13.61 -14.60
C ASN A 128 1.20 14.03 -15.72
N ARG A 129 2.51 14.08 -15.45
CA ARG A 129 3.54 14.51 -16.41
C ARG A 129 3.93 13.45 -17.45
N SER A 130 3.60 12.20 -17.20
CA SER A 130 3.83 11.09 -18.13
C SER A 130 2.69 10.09 -18.03
N ALA A 131 2.50 9.33 -19.10
CA ALA A 131 1.47 8.30 -19.19
C ALA A 131 2.02 7.08 -19.93
N VAL A 132 1.63 5.89 -19.47
CA VAL A 132 1.88 4.62 -20.14
C VAL A 132 0.54 3.90 -20.25
N GLY A 133 0.16 3.58 -21.48
CA GLY A 133 -0.95 2.68 -21.75
C GLY A 133 -0.48 1.24 -21.58
N THR A 134 -1.34 0.40 -21.03
CA THR A 134 -1.10 -1.03 -20.88
C THR A 134 -2.24 -1.80 -21.51
N LEU A 135 -1.92 -2.86 -22.26
CA LEU A 135 -2.88 -3.86 -22.72
C LEU A 135 -2.37 -5.23 -22.30
N VAL A 136 -3.20 -5.99 -21.59
CA VAL A 136 -2.88 -7.32 -21.10
C VAL A 136 -3.89 -8.31 -21.63
N GLU A 137 -3.43 -9.33 -22.36
CA GLU A 137 -4.27 -10.44 -22.78
C GLU A 137 -4.48 -11.41 -21.59
N ARG A 138 -5.74 -11.73 -21.25
CA ARG A 138 -6.05 -12.36 -19.96
C ARG A 138 -5.63 -13.83 -19.86
N LYS A 139 -5.57 -14.56 -20.98
CA LYS A 139 -5.18 -15.99 -21.01
C LYS A 139 -3.65 -16.16 -20.98
N THR A 140 -2.98 -15.61 -21.97
CA THR A 140 -1.53 -15.70 -22.23
C THR A 140 -0.72 -14.77 -21.35
N ARG A 141 -1.33 -13.73 -20.77
CA ARG A 141 -0.66 -12.64 -20.04
C ARG A 141 0.33 -11.87 -20.88
N LEU A 142 0.18 -11.91 -22.21
CA LEU A 142 0.93 -11.04 -23.10
C LEU A 142 0.65 -9.57 -22.73
N VAL A 143 1.71 -8.80 -22.49
CA VAL A 143 1.62 -7.40 -22.10
C VAL A 143 2.20 -6.53 -23.21
N ALA A 144 1.41 -5.58 -23.68
CA ALA A 144 1.87 -4.48 -24.51
C ALA A 144 1.91 -3.19 -23.68
N LEU A 145 3.04 -2.50 -23.69
CA LEU A 145 3.25 -1.22 -23.02
C LEU A 145 3.55 -0.14 -24.06
N VAL A 146 2.84 0.97 -23.97
CA VAL A 146 3.02 2.09 -24.89
C VAL A 146 3.21 3.38 -24.11
N LYS A 147 4.28 4.11 -24.41
CA LYS A 147 4.46 5.48 -23.91
C LYS A 147 3.46 6.41 -24.60
N MET A 148 2.60 7.06 -23.82
CA MET A 148 1.55 7.93 -24.34
C MET A 148 1.91 9.40 -24.15
N ALA A 149 1.48 10.25 -25.10
CA ALA A 149 1.67 11.70 -25.03
C ALA A 149 0.75 12.38 -23.99
N GLY A 150 -0.37 11.73 -23.65
CA GLY A 150 -1.39 12.25 -22.74
C GLY A 150 -2.28 11.14 -22.19
N CYS A 151 -3.30 11.50 -21.40
CA CYS A 151 -4.24 10.58 -20.74
C CYS A 151 -5.64 10.61 -21.37
N ASP A 152 -5.77 11.18 -22.56
CA ASP A 152 -7.03 11.28 -23.31
C ASP A 152 -7.19 10.13 -24.31
N ALA A 153 -8.41 9.96 -24.82
CA ALA A 153 -8.76 8.91 -25.77
C ALA A 153 -7.95 9.01 -27.08
N GLN A 154 -7.63 10.23 -27.52
CA GLN A 154 -6.85 10.46 -28.75
C GLN A 154 -5.41 9.96 -28.60
N SER A 155 -4.79 10.23 -27.45
CA SER A 155 -3.45 9.75 -27.12
C SER A 155 -3.43 8.22 -27.01
N ALA A 156 -4.49 7.61 -26.47
CA ALA A 156 -4.61 6.16 -26.38
C ALA A 156 -4.72 5.52 -27.76
N LEU A 157 -5.61 6.05 -28.60
CA LEU A 157 -5.79 5.58 -29.96
C LEU A 157 -4.49 5.67 -30.76
N ARG A 158 -3.78 6.80 -30.69
CA ARG A 158 -2.48 6.95 -31.39
C ARG A 158 -1.39 6.04 -30.84
N GLY A 159 -1.44 5.69 -29.56
CA GLY A 159 -0.43 4.85 -28.93
C GLY A 159 -0.55 3.37 -29.34
N PHE A 160 -1.77 2.87 -29.46
CA PHE A 160 -2.04 1.45 -29.74
C PHE A 160 -2.38 1.16 -31.21
N ARG A 161 -2.22 2.16 -32.09
CA ARG A 161 -2.38 2.01 -33.55
C ARG A 161 -1.06 1.61 -34.18
#